data_AF-A0A7W4C6M2-F1
#
_entry.id   AF-A0A7W4C6M2-F1
#
_cell.length_a   1.000
_cell.length_b   1.000
_cell.length_c   1.000
_cell.angle_alpha   90.00
_cell.angle_beta   90.00
_cell.angle_gamma   90.00
#
_symmetry.space_group_name_H-M   'P 1'
#
loop_
_entity.id
_entity.type
_entity.pdbx_description
1 polymer ?
#
loop_
_entity_poly.entity_id
_entity_poly.type
_entity_poly.pdbx_seq_one_letter_code
_entity_poly.pdbx_strand_id
1 'polypeptide(L)' 'MQDLNLPNMSGQNKRKIQNHPEFIDSVRGMFPEGDELYNGAGFRDKNHIQLCIVNPNCIIGFFDPIQHNSWYKSI' A
#
# COMPACT_ATOMS: atom_id res chain seq x y z
N MET A 1 15.64 5.07 -6.03
CA MET A 1 15.18 3.99 -5.14
C MET A 1 16.40 3.55 -4.34
N GLN A 2 16.35 3.60 -3.01
CA GLN A 2 17.43 3.02 -2.19
C GLN A 2 17.29 1.50 -2.26
N ASP A 3 18.36 0.81 -2.62
CA ASP A 3 18.39 -0.65 -2.64
C ASP A 3 18.28 -1.16 -1.21
N LEU A 4 17.29 -2.02 -0.98
CA LEU A 4 16.96 -2.55 0.34
C LEU A 4 18.05 -3.51 0.91
N ASN A 5 19.12 -3.80 0.17
CA ASN A 5 20.25 -4.65 0.59
C ASN A 5 19.85 -5.98 1.26
N LEU A 6 18.78 -6.62 0.78
CA LEU A 6 18.29 -7.90 1.31
C LEU A 6 18.98 -9.08 0.59
N PRO A 7 19.66 -10.00 1.32
CA PRO A 7 20.35 -11.13 0.70
C PRO A 7 19.35 -12.15 0.12
N ASN A 8 19.50 -12.49 -1.17
CA ASN A 8 18.87 -13.58 -1.92
C ASN A 8 17.36 -13.84 -1.65
N MET A 9 16.50 -13.32 -2.55
CA MET A 9 15.04 -13.43 -2.51
C MET A 9 14.46 -14.73 -3.11
N SER A 10 15.13 -15.88 -2.98
CA SER A 10 14.52 -17.17 -3.39
C SER A 10 13.50 -17.65 -2.34
N GLY A 11 12.29 -17.09 -2.40
CA GLY A 11 11.04 -17.66 -1.85
C GLY A 11 10.87 -17.71 -0.32
N GLN A 12 11.94 -17.83 0.48
CA GLN A 12 11.83 -18.16 1.90
C GLN A 12 11.77 -16.95 2.85
N ASN A 13 12.05 -15.73 2.41
CA ASN A 13 12.16 -14.56 3.31
C ASN A 13 11.08 -13.47 3.14
N LYS A 14 9.94 -13.74 2.50
CA LYS A 14 8.88 -12.73 2.26
C LYS A 14 8.50 -11.91 3.51
N ARG A 15 8.37 -12.58 4.66
CA ARG A 15 8.06 -11.92 5.95
C ARG A 15 9.17 -10.97 6.42
N LYS A 16 10.45 -11.34 6.28
CA LYS A 16 11.57 -10.47 6.66
C LYS A 16 11.62 -9.21 5.80
N ILE A 17 11.33 -9.37 4.51
CA ILE A 17 11.25 -8.25 3.57
C ILE A 17 10.12 -7.29 3.98
N GLN A 18 8.91 -7.82 4.18
CA GLN A 18 7.73 -7.01 4.56
C GLN A 18 7.89 -6.31 5.91
N ASN A 19 8.63 -6.93 6.85
CA ASN A 19 8.89 -6.36 8.17
C ASN A 19 10.12 -5.44 8.21
N HIS A 20 10.80 -5.21 7.10
CA HIS A 20 11.91 -4.25 7.07
C HIS A 20 11.37 -2.83 7.36
N PRO A 21 12.05 -2.01 8.19
CA PRO A 21 11.59 -0.67 8.54
C PRO A 21 11.27 0.21 7.33
N GLU A 22 12.11 0.15 6.31
CA GLU A 22 11.96 0.90 5.04
C GLU A 22 11.05 0.21 3.99
N PHE A 23 10.43 -0.92 4.33
CA PHE A 23 9.50 -1.56 3.40
C PHE A 23 8.19 -0.76 3.29
N ILE A 24 7.58 -0.76 2.11
CA ILE A 24 6.34 -0.02 1.84
C ILE A 24 5.14 -0.73 2.52
N ASP A 25 4.47 -0.01 3.42
CA ASP A 25 3.30 -0.53 4.16
C ASP A 25 1.98 -0.44 3.38
N SER A 26 1.85 0.60 2.55
CA SER A 26 0.70 0.81 1.70
C SER A 26 1.05 1.61 0.45
N VAL A 27 0.29 1.41 -0.62
CA VAL A 27 0.39 2.20 -1.85
C VAL A 27 -0.97 2.83 -2.14
N ARG A 28 -0.95 4.11 -2.51
CA ARG A 28 -2.11 4.89 -2.96
C ARG A 28 -1.90 5.24 -4.43
N GLY A 29 -2.84 4.86 -5.27
CA GLY A 29 -2.85 5.18 -6.70
C GLY A 29 -4.12 5.91 -7.11
N MET A 30 -3.99 6.84 -8.06
CA MET A 30 -5.14 7.34 -8.80
C MET A 30 -5.55 6.30 -9.84
N PHE A 31 -6.84 6.03 -9.96
CA PHE A 31 -7.41 5.18 -10.98
C PHE A 31 -8.49 5.96 -11.75
N PRO A 32 -8.16 6.44 -12.96
CA PRO A 32 -9.07 7.22 -13.77
C PRO A 32 -9.91 6.33 -14.69
N GLU A 33 -11.21 6.27 -14.43
CA GLU A 33 -12.18 5.47 -15.21
C GLU A 33 -13.25 6.39 -15.83
N GLY A 34 -13.83 5.92 -16.94
CA GLY A 34 -14.92 6.59 -17.64
C GLY A 34 -14.46 7.65 -18.64
N ASP A 35 -15.36 8.55 -19.00
CA ASP A 35 -15.11 9.58 -20.02
C ASP A 35 -14.49 10.83 -19.40
N GLU A 36 -13.86 11.66 -20.23
CA GLU A 36 -13.37 12.96 -19.78
C GLU A 36 -14.53 13.81 -19.26
N LEU A 37 -14.41 14.26 -18.01
CA LEU A 37 -15.40 15.17 -17.44
C LEU A 37 -15.23 16.58 -18.01
N TYR A 38 -13.98 16.98 -18.24
CA TYR A 38 -13.60 18.23 -18.89
C TYR A 38 -12.42 17.99 -19.81
N ASN A 39 -12.55 18.45 -21.06
CA ASN A 39 -11.54 18.22 -22.09
C ASN A 39 -10.15 18.71 -21.65
N GLY A 40 -9.18 17.80 -21.62
CA GLY A 40 -7.78 18.10 -21.29
C GLY A 40 -7.47 18.41 -19.82
N ALA A 41 -8.44 18.31 -18.91
CA ALA A 41 -8.22 18.58 -17.48
C ALA A 41 -7.66 17.37 -16.70
N GLY A 42 -7.63 16.18 -17.32
CA GLY A 42 -7.23 14.93 -16.67
C GLY A 42 -8.25 14.38 -15.66
N PHE A 43 -9.41 15.03 -15.50
CA PHE A 43 -10.52 14.51 -14.72
C PHE A 43 -11.41 13.60 -15.57
N ARG A 44 -11.78 12.45 -15.00
CA ARG A 44 -12.80 11.57 -15.55
C ARG A 44 -14.01 11.48 -14.62
N ASP A 45 -15.16 11.16 -15.19
CA ASP A 45 -16.45 11.09 -14.47
C ASP A 45 -16.47 9.97 -13.41
N LYS A 46 -15.57 8.98 -13.50
CA LYS A 46 -15.41 7.89 -12.51
C LYS A 46 -13.99 7.79 -11.97
N ASN A 47 -13.38 8.93 -11.65
CA ASN A 47 -12.11 8.94 -10.93
C ASN A 47 -12.26 8.34 -9.53
N HIS A 48 -11.36 7.42 -9.19
CA HIS A 48 -11.27 6.86 -7.84
C HIS A 48 -9.83 6.72 -7.38
N ILE A 49 -9.66 6.57 -6.06
CA ILE A 49 -8.38 6.22 -5.45
C ILE A 49 -8.41 4.73 -5.13
N GLN A 50 -7.36 4.02 -5.50
CA GLN A 50 -7.13 2.64 -5.10
C GLN A 50 -6.05 2.60 -4.02
N LEU A 51 -6.32 1.79 -3.00
CA LEU A 51 -5.38 1.53 -1.91
C LEU A 51 -4.99 0.05 -1.95
N CYS A 52 -3.69 -0.21 -1.90
CA CYS A 52 -3.14 -1.54 -1.66
C CYS A 52 -2.49 -1.54 -0.28
N ILE A 53 -3.08 -2.26 0.67
CA ILE A 53 -2.58 -2.34 2.05
C ILE A 53 -1.76 -3.62 2.17
N VAL A 54 -0.47 -3.48 2.46
CA VAL A 54 0.44 -4.62 2.69
C VAL A 54 0.57 -4.90 4.18
N ASN A 55 0.64 -3.85 5.01
CA ASN A 55 0.66 -3.93 6.47
C ASN A 55 -0.66 -3.42 7.07
N PRO A 56 -1.54 -4.30 7.57
CA PRO A 56 -2.81 -3.91 8.18
C PRO A 56 -2.68 -2.99 9.40
N ASN A 57 -1.53 -2.98 10.08
CA ASN A 57 -1.29 -2.10 11.22
C ASN A 57 -1.22 -0.61 10.81
N CYS A 58 -1.15 -0.28 9.51
CA CYS A 58 -1.13 1.12 9.03
C CYS A 58 -2.51 1.75 8.93
N ILE A 59 -3.57 0.96 9.10
CA ILE A 59 -4.93 1.47 9.10
C ILE A 59 -5.19 2.15 10.45
N ILE A 60 -5.38 3.46 10.42
CA ILE A 60 -5.50 4.31 11.61
C ILE A 60 -6.90 4.36 12.21
N GLY A 61 -7.92 3.87 11.49
CA GLY A 61 -9.32 4.02 11.89
C GLY A 61 -10.15 2.81 11.51
N PHE A 62 -10.87 2.28 12.49
CA PHE A 62 -11.80 1.17 12.33
C PHE A 62 -13.13 1.53 13.00
N PHE A 63 -14.24 1.06 12.43
CA PHE A 63 -15.54 1.11 13.10
C PHE A 63 -15.61 0.08 14.23
N ASP A 64 -15.01 -1.09 14.02
CA ASP A 64 -14.80 -2.12 15.04
C ASP A 64 -13.29 -2.26 15.29
N PRO A 65 -12.77 -1.81 16.45
CA PRO A 65 -11.34 -1.81 16.72
C PRO A 65 -10.72 -3.21 16.59
N ILE A 66 -9.67 -3.34 15.78
CA ILE A 66 -8.90 -4.57 15.68
C ILE A 66 -7.65 -4.52 16.57
N GLN A 67 -7.17 -5.68 17.01
CA GLN A 67 -5.90 -5.77 17.73
C GLN A 67 -4.72 -5.67 16.77
N HIS A 68 -3.61 -5.11 17.26
CA HIS A 68 -2.36 -5.03 16.51
C HIS A 68 -1.87 -6.43 16.11
N ASN A 69 -1.51 -6.59 14.84
CA ASN A 69 -1.06 -7.87 14.30
C ASN A 69 0.47 -7.99 14.38
N SER A 70 0.96 -8.88 15.24
CA SER A 70 2.40 -9.15 15.44
C SER A 70 3.11 -9.86 14.28
N TRP A 71 2.36 -10.28 13.25
CA TRP A 71 2.94 -10.80 12.02
C TRP A 71 3.70 -9.72 11.25
N TYR A 72 3.18 -8.49 11.29
CA TYR A 72 3.68 -7.32 10.59
C TYR A 72 4.50 -6.41 11.52
N LYS A 73 5.31 -5.52 10.94
CA LYS A 73 6.07 -4.54 11.70
C LYS A 73 5.13 -3.55 12.39
N SER A 74 5.57 -3.07 13.54
CA SER A 74 4.96 -1.91 14.21
C SER A 74 5.19 -0.67 13.35
N ILE A 75 4.23 0.23 13.35
CA ILE A 75 4.25 1.50 12.64
C ILE A 75 4.22 2.64 13.67
#